data_AF-A0AAD7BZW6-F1
#
_entry.id   AF-A0AAD7BZW6-F1
#
_cell.length_a   1.000
_cell.length_b   1.000
_cell.length_c   1.000
_cell.angle_alpha   90.00
_cell.angle_beta   90.00
_cell.angle_gamma   90.00
#
_symmetry.space_group_name_H-M   'P 1'
#
loop_
_entity.id
_entity.type
_entity.pdbx_description
1 polymer ?
#
loop_
_entity_poly.entity_id
_entity_poly.type
_entity_poly.pdbx_seq_one_letter_code
_entity_poly.pdbx_strand_id
1 'polypeptide(L)'
;MSDIEKQLLNSTQAVPESMSSPTFASLSLHEYDRIRLLDFPPEIIATLRTTITSHWPYGLQSETPDYHGGHEFKLRGNPWRGAGTDGVFCRRLILRLLKALHRTGLVQAHGPRYTRIPLARPGGGGREGGPGLDVHALSKGDKLKLIDAPEDLRKAVIDIAGRTGMLQRHQPYQGAGDAYEIKLLGYPWHARGGDTMVARRFVLALMGVLEGNGWSVYASIDQIVAPEDGATSTRGIV
;
A
#
# COMPACT_ATOMS: atom_id res chain seq x y z
N MET A 1 1.23 -14.00 -28.66
CA MET A 1 2.54 -14.50 -28.19
C MET A 1 3.62 -13.77 -28.96
N SER A 2 4.40 -12.95 -28.27
CA SER A 2 5.46 -12.13 -28.87
C SER A 2 6.65 -13.00 -29.29
N ASP A 3 7.48 -12.51 -30.21
CA ASP A 3 8.65 -13.27 -30.68
C ASP A 3 9.72 -13.45 -29.59
N ILE A 4 9.75 -12.57 -28.59
CA ILE A 4 10.59 -12.71 -27.38
C ILE A 4 10.12 -13.88 -26.50
N GLU A 5 8.80 -14.05 -26.32
CA GLU A 5 8.24 -15.18 -25.54
C GLU A 5 8.59 -16.52 -26.17
N LYS A 6 8.54 -16.62 -27.51
CA LYS A 6 8.94 -17.83 -28.24
C LYS A 6 10.44 -18.12 -28.10
N GLN A 7 11.27 -17.06 -28.08
CA GLN A 7 12.72 -17.18 -27.96
C GLN A 7 13.16 -17.60 -26.56
N LEU A 8 12.49 -17.10 -25.51
CA LEU A 8 12.75 -17.49 -24.12
C LEU A 8 12.24 -18.89 -23.79
N LEU A 9 11.06 -19.30 -24.29
CA LEU A 9 10.58 -20.69 -24.14
C LEU A 9 11.55 -21.70 -24.76
N ASN A 10 12.11 -21.40 -25.94
CA ASN A 10 13.10 -22.26 -26.59
C ASN A 10 14.47 -22.27 -25.90
N SER A 11 14.75 -21.28 -25.05
CA SER A 11 16.00 -21.17 -24.28
C SER A 11 15.91 -21.83 -22.89
N THR A 12 14.73 -22.34 -22.50
CA THR A 12 14.51 -23.00 -21.21
C THR A 12 14.93 -24.48 -21.27
N GLN A 13 16.16 -24.75 -21.75
CA GLN A 13 16.80 -26.06 -21.60
C GLN A 13 17.71 -26.02 -20.37
N ALA A 14 17.25 -26.72 -19.32
CA ALA A 14 17.97 -27.14 -18.12
C ALA A 14 18.74 -26.06 -17.37
N VAL A 15 18.00 -25.25 -16.60
CA VAL A 15 18.58 -24.67 -15.38
C VAL A 15 18.88 -25.85 -14.44
N PRO A 16 20.14 -26.07 -14.01
CA PRO A 16 20.50 -27.23 -13.21
C PRO A 16 19.72 -27.26 -11.89
N GLU A 17 19.21 -28.44 -11.51
CA GLU A 17 18.43 -28.71 -10.28
C GLU A 17 19.16 -28.34 -8.97
N SER A 18 20.41 -27.88 -9.05
CA SER A 18 21.21 -27.38 -7.92
C SER A 18 21.05 -25.89 -7.64
N MET A 19 20.24 -25.15 -8.42
CA MET A 19 19.89 -23.78 -8.03
C MET A 19 18.94 -23.83 -6.84
N SER A 20 19.49 -23.52 -5.67
CA SER A 20 18.78 -23.22 -4.43
C SER A 20 17.47 -22.49 -4.71
N SER A 21 16.41 -22.84 -3.96
CA SER A 21 15.12 -22.14 -3.97
C SER A 21 15.32 -20.64 -4.17
N PRO A 22 14.59 -19.99 -5.10
CA PRO A 22 14.85 -18.61 -5.47
C PRO A 22 14.93 -17.74 -4.23
N THR A 23 16.05 -17.01 -4.10
CA THR A 23 16.32 -16.14 -2.95
C THR A 23 15.30 -15.00 -2.84
N PHE A 24 14.60 -14.71 -3.92
CA PHE A 24 13.65 -13.60 -4.04
C PHE A 24 12.35 -14.09 -4.68
N ALA A 25 11.23 -13.55 -4.20
CA ALA A 25 9.90 -13.70 -4.80
C ALA A 25 9.33 -12.31 -5.10
N SER A 26 8.47 -12.19 -6.11
CA SER A 26 7.98 -10.89 -6.58
C SER A 26 6.45 -10.82 -6.63
N LEU A 27 5.87 -9.89 -5.87
CA LEU A 27 4.45 -9.54 -5.91
C LEU A 27 4.29 -8.20 -6.61
N SER A 28 3.41 -8.14 -7.60
CA SER A 28 3.18 -6.93 -8.40
C SER A 28 1.69 -6.69 -8.67
N LEU A 29 1.31 -5.42 -8.72
CA LEU A 29 -0.06 -4.97 -9.03
C LEU A 29 -0.13 -4.60 -10.51
N HIS A 30 -1.08 -5.14 -11.25
CA HIS A 30 -1.17 -5.00 -12.72
C HIS A 30 -2.55 -4.52 -13.16
N GLU A 31 -2.55 -3.75 -14.26
CA GLU A 31 -3.74 -3.16 -14.85
C GLU A 31 -4.58 -2.41 -13.78
N TYR A 32 -5.87 -2.71 -13.69
CA TYR A 32 -6.78 -2.11 -12.73
C TYR A 32 -7.21 -3.06 -11.61
N ASP A 33 -6.98 -4.37 -11.77
CA ASP A 33 -7.56 -5.39 -10.89
C ASP A 33 -6.75 -6.68 -10.73
N ARG A 34 -5.49 -6.75 -11.19
CA ARG A 34 -4.68 -7.98 -11.13
C ARG A 34 -3.55 -7.91 -10.10
N ILE A 35 -3.25 -9.04 -9.46
CA ILE A 35 -2.05 -9.27 -8.66
C ILE A 35 -1.29 -10.42 -9.31
N ARG A 36 0.00 -10.23 -9.61
CA ARG A 36 0.87 -11.28 -10.14
C ARG A 36 1.93 -11.64 -9.12
N LEU A 37 2.14 -12.94 -8.97
CA LEU A 37 3.11 -13.56 -8.09
C LEU A 37 4.11 -14.34 -8.95
N LEU A 38 5.38 -14.15 -8.70
CA LEU A 38 6.47 -14.90 -9.32
C LEU A 38 7.33 -15.51 -8.21
N ASP A 39 7.71 -16.78 -8.39
CA ASP A 39 8.59 -17.53 -7.48
C ASP A 39 8.10 -17.63 -6.03
N PHE A 40 6.77 -17.66 -5.84
CA PHE A 40 6.17 -17.93 -4.52
C PHE A 40 5.86 -19.41 -4.31
N PRO A 41 6.20 -19.97 -3.13
CA PRO A 41 5.77 -21.32 -2.75
C PRO A 41 4.23 -21.45 -2.72
N PRO A 42 3.67 -22.62 -3.11
CA PRO A 42 2.22 -22.85 -3.16
C PRO A 42 1.47 -22.53 -1.86
N GLU A 43 2.09 -22.79 -0.70
CA GLU A 43 1.54 -22.50 0.62
C GLU A 43 1.40 -20.99 0.89
N ILE A 44 2.33 -20.19 0.35
CA ILE A 44 2.28 -18.74 0.45
C ILE A 44 1.25 -18.19 -0.53
N ILE A 45 1.18 -18.73 -1.75
CA ILE A 45 0.11 -18.40 -2.71
C ILE A 45 -1.27 -18.68 -2.09
N ALA A 46 -1.45 -19.82 -1.42
CA ALA A 46 -2.69 -20.14 -0.71
C ALA A 46 -2.99 -19.15 0.41
N THR A 47 -1.99 -18.76 1.19
CA THR A 47 -2.12 -17.73 2.24
C THR A 47 -2.55 -16.37 1.67
N LEU A 48 -1.96 -15.96 0.53
CA LEU A 48 -2.32 -14.74 -0.16
C LEU A 48 -3.73 -14.81 -0.75
N ARG A 49 -4.12 -15.95 -1.34
CA ARG A 49 -5.49 -16.21 -1.81
C ARG A 49 -6.51 -15.99 -0.69
N THR A 50 -6.31 -16.64 0.46
CA THR A 50 -7.17 -16.48 1.63
C THR A 50 -7.21 -15.01 2.08
N THR A 51 -6.05 -14.35 2.13
CA THR A 51 -5.95 -12.93 2.51
C THR A 51 -6.78 -12.04 1.59
N ILE A 52 -6.70 -12.23 0.26
CA ILE A 52 -7.48 -11.48 -0.73
C ILE A 52 -8.98 -11.74 -0.51
N THR A 53 -9.40 -13.01 -0.45
CA THR A 53 -10.81 -13.36 -0.31
C THR A 53 -11.45 -12.84 0.98
N SER A 54 -10.67 -12.73 2.07
CA SER A 54 -11.19 -12.26 3.37
C SER A 54 -11.19 -10.73 3.51
N HIS A 55 -10.37 -10.00 2.74
CA HIS A 55 -10.16 -8.57 2.96
C HIS A 55 -10.49 -7.68 1.76
N TRP A 56 -10.73 -8.26 0.58
CA TRP A 56 -11.30 -7.55 -0.56
C TRP A 56 -12.81 -7.78 -0.62
N PRO A 57 -13.65 -6.75 -0.39
CA PRO A 57 -15.11 -6.93 -0.25
C PRO A 57 -15.79 -7.58 -1.45
N TYR A 58 -15.25 -7.38 -2.66
CA TYR A 58 -15.82 -7.94 -3.88
C TYR A 58 -15.25 -9.33 -4.22
N GLY A 59 -14.21 -9.79 -3.53
CA GLY A 59 -13.59 -11.09 -3.74
C GLY A 59 -12.86 -11.27 -5.07
N LEU A 60 -12.47 -12.52 -5.35
CA LEU A 60 -11.76 -12.88 -6.59
C LEU A 60 -12.74 -13.01 -7.77
N GLN A 61 -12.32 -12.51 -8.92
CA GLN A 61 -12.98 -12.75 -10.20
C GLN A 61 -12.48 -14.03 -10.85
N SER A 62 -11.16 -14.22 -10.89
CA SER A 62 -10.53 -15.43 -11.43
C SER A 62 -9.13 -15.63 -10.86
N GLU A 63 -8.59 -16.81 -11.08
CA GLU A 63 -7.27 -17.21 -10.64
C GLU A 63 -6.61 -18.07 -11.73
N THR A 64 -5.36 -17.76 -12.07
CA THR A 64 -4.60 -18.41 -13.13
C THR A 64 -3.24 -18.88 -12.57
N PRO A 65 -3.10 -20.16 -12.20
CA PRO A 65 -1.87 -20.66 -11.57
C PRO A 65 -0.63 -20.70 -12.46
N ASP A 66 -0.81 -20.76 -13.79
CA ASP A 66 0.28 -20.85 -14.78
C ASP A 66 0.27 -19.66 -15.74
N TYR A 67 0.14 -18.44 -15.20
CA TYR A 67 0.24 -17.21 -15.97
C TYR A 67 1.71 -16.92 -16.33
N HIS A 68 2.14 -17.39 -17.50
CA HIS A 68 3.50 -17.17 -18.03
C HIS A 68 4.62 -17.53 -17.02
N GLY A 69 4.48 -18.64 -16.30
CA GLY A 69 5.44 -19.08 -15.28
C GLY A 69 5.26 -18.45 -13.89
N GLY A 70 4.18 -17.69 -13.69
CA GLY A 70 3.77 -17.18 -12.38
C GLY A 70 2.29 -17.41 -12.09
N HIS A 71 1.82 -16.88 -10.97
CA HIS A 71 0.45 -17.04 -10.51
C HIS A 71 -0.28 -15.69 -10.55
N GLU A 72 -1.44 -15.62 -11.20
CA GLU A 72 -2.23 -14.40 -11.32
C GLU A 72 -3.57 -14.51 -10.57
N PHE A 73 -3.86 -13.52 -9.73
CA PHE A 73 -5.18 -13.29 -9.17
C PHE A 73 -5.82 -12.10 -9.89
N LYS A 74 -7.05 -12.27 -10.37
CA LYS A 74 -7.89 -11.17 -10.84
C LYS A 74 -8.96 -10.89 -9.79
N LEU A 75 -9.03 -9.65 -9.32
CA LEU A 75 -9.99 -9.20 -8.32
C LEU A 75 -11.25 -8.68 -9.02
N ARG A 76 -12.42 -8.79 -8.38
CA ARG A 76 -13.64 -8.13 -8.88
C ARG A 76 -13.54 -6.62 -8.65
N GLY A 77 -13.94 -5.83 -9.64
CA GLY A 77 -13.91 -4.36 -9.58
C GLY A 77 -12.59 -3.79 -10.09
N ASN A 78 -12.21 -2.58 -9.66
CA ASN A 78 -10.98 -1.91 -10.09
C ASN A 78 -10.19 -1.35 -8.90
N PRO A 79 -9.67 -2.22 -8.00
CA PRO A 79 -8.97 -1.82 -6.77
C PRO A 79 -7.84 -0.83 -7.01
N TRP A 80 -7.11 -0.96 -8.13
CA TRP A 80 -5.92 -0.16 -8.40
C TRP A 80 -6.23 1.23 -8.95
N ARG A 81 -7.49 1.54 -9.30
CA ARG A 81 -7.91 2.92 -9.64
C ARG A 81 -7.88 3.85 -8.43
N GLY A 82 -7.85 3.31 -7.21
CA GLY A 82 -7.61 4.07 -5.99
C GLY A 82 -8.67 5.11 -5.61
N ALA A 83 -9.84 5.09 -6.26
CA ALA A 83 -10.90 6.08 -6.08
C ALA A 83 -11.95 5.64 -5.03
N GLY A 84 -12.58 6.61 -4.39
CA GLY A 84 -13.74 6.35 -3.53
C GLY A 84 -13.45 5.42 -2.34
N THR A 85 -14.40 4.53 -2.05
CA THR A 85 -14.31 3.51 -1.00
C THR A 85 -13.36 2.38 -1.38
N ASP A 86 -13.30 2.03 -2.67
CA ASP A 86 -12.39 1.02 -3.22
C ASP A 86 -10.94 1.36 -2.93
N GLY A 87 -10.58 2.65 -3.00
CA GLY A 87 -9.27 3.13 -2.60
C GLY A 87 -8.89 2.76 -1.17
N VAL A 88 -9.82 2.86 -0.21
CA VAL A 88 -9.58 2.50 1.20
C VAL A 88 -9.45 0.98 1.36
N PHE A 89 -10.34 0.21 0.74
CA PHE A 89 -10.29 -1.25 0.78
C PHE A 89 -9.01 -1.80 0.15
N CYS A 90 -8.56 -1.19 -0.95
CA CYS A 90 -7.32 -1.54 -1.64
C CYS A 90 -6.08 -1.37 -0.74
N ARG A 91 -5.98 -0.24 -0.03
CA ARG A 91 -4.87 0.01 0.92
C ARG A 91 -4.85 -0.99 2.07
N ARG A 92 -6.03 -1.25 2.66
CA ARG A 92 -6.17 -2.31 3.67
C ARG A 92 -5.73 -3.66 3.13
N LEU A 93 -6.11 -4.00 1.90
CA LEU A 93 -5.70 -5.24 1.26
C LEU A 93 -4.17 -5.32 1.12
N ILE A 94 -3.52 -4.29 0.58
CA ILE A 94 -2.04 -4.24 0.43
C ILE A 94 -1.36 -4.42 1.79
N LEU A 95 -1.81 -3.69 2.82
CA LEU A 95 -1.31 -3.83 4.18
C LEU A 95 -1.45 -5.27 4.71
N ARG A 96 -2.57 -5.94 4.43
CA ARG A 96 -2.82 -7.33 4.87
C ARG A 96 -1.93 -8.31 4.12
N LEU A 97 -1.72 -8.12 2.83
CA LEU A 97 -0.81 -8.94 2.02
C LEU A 97 0.64 -8.81 2.53
N LEU A 98 1.13 -7.58 2.74
CA LEU A 98 2.47 -7.35 3.30
C LEU A 98 2.63 -7.96 4.70
N LYS A 99 1.60 -7.84 5.55
CA LYS A 99 1.59 -8.49 6.87
C LYS A 99 1.64 -10.01 6.78
N ALA A 100 0.90 -10.60 5.83
CA ALA A 100 0.93 -12.05 5.60
C ALA A 100 2.33 -12.50 5.16
N LEU A 101 2.94 -11.80 4.19
CA LEU A 101 4.30 -12.07 3.72
C LEU A 101 5.38 -11.88 4.79
N HIS A 102 5.21 -10.91 5.69
CA HIS A 102 6.13 -10.73 6.80
C HIS A 102 6.12 -11.94 7.76
N ARG A 103 4.94 -12.52 8.00
CA ARG A 103 4.80 -13.70 8.88
C ARG A 103 5.42 -14.96 8.30
N THR A 104 5.52 -15.07 6.97
CA THR A 104 6.15 -16.22 6.31
C THR A 104 7.68 -16.12 6.26
N GLY A 105 8.27 -14.99 6.69
CA GLY A 105 9.72 -14.79 6.66
C GLY A 105 10.28 -14.40 5.29
N LEU A 106 9.44 -14.32 4.24
CA LEU A 106 9.87 -13.83 2.92
C LEU A 106 10.22 -12.33 2.92
N VAL A 107 9.69 -11.57 3.87
CA VAL A 107 10.10 -10.19 4.14
C VAL A 107 11.11 -10.17 5.30
N GLN A 108 12.23 -10.90 5.16
CA GLN A 108 13.41 -10.65 6.00
C GLN A 108 14.25 -9.56 5.33
N ALA A 109 14.21 -8.37 5.90
CA ALA A 109 14.96 -7.22 5.43
C ALA A 109 16.46 -7.40 5.69
N HIS A 110 17.16 -8.13 4.81
CA HIS A 110 18.62 -8.21 4.81
C HIS A 110 19.16 -7.13 3.85
N GLY A 111 19.26 -5.90 4.34
CA GLY A 111 19.87 -4.77 3.61
C GLY A 111 19.73 -3.45 4.36
N PRO A 112 20.71 -2.52 4.25
CA PRO A 112 20.81 -1.40 5.18
C PRO A 112 19.70 -0.36 4.94
N ARG A 113 18.87 -0.18 5.98
CA ARG A 113 18.13 1.06 6.28
C ARG A 113 16.84 1.45 5.55
N TYR A 114 16.11 0.57 4.86
CA TYR A 114 14.72 0.87 4.46
C TYR A 114 13.74 -0.30 4.51
N THR A 115 13.77 -1.13 5.54
CA THR A 115 12.56 -1.87 5.97
C THR A 115 12.70 -2.24 7.44
N ARG A 116 12.29 -1.35 8.35
CA ARG A 116 12.00 -1.75 9.72
C ARG A 116 10.48 -1.96 9.80
N ILE A 117 10.05 -3.19 10.05
CA ILE A 117 8.68 -3.48 10.45
C ILE A 117 8.64 -3.54 11.99
N PRO A 118 8.30 -2.44 12.66
CA PRO A 118 7.56 -2.51 13.91
C PRO A 118 6.13 -2.08 13.60
N LEU A 119 5.24 -3.06 13.45
CA LEU A 119 3.79 -2.87 13.38
C LEU A 119 3.17 -2.51 14.75
N ALA A 120 3.99 -1.99 15.66
CA ALA A 120 3.61 -1.73 17.02
C ALA A 120 4.22 -0.41 17.49
N ARG A 121 3.39 0.34 18.23
CA ARG A 121 3.79 1.40 19.15
C ARG A 121 5.05 0.98 19.90
N PRO A 122 6.22 1.62 19.72
CA PRO A 122 7.37 1.37 20.55
C PRO A 122 7.01 1.77 21.99
N GLY A 123 7.05 0.80 22.92
CA GLY A 123 6.90 1.07 24.36
C GLY A 123 5.51 0.86 24.98
N GLY A 124 4.54 0.24 24.29
CA GLY A 124 3.27 -0.17 24.90
C GLY A 124 3.15 -1.69 24.95
N GLY A 125 3.14 -2.28 26.15
CA GLY A 125 3.00 -3.71 26.36
C GLY A 125 1.81 -4.32 25.60
N GLY A 126 2.10 -5.33 24.78
CA GLY A 126 1.19 -6.41 24.39
C GLY A 126 -0.15 -6.02 23.78
N ARG A 127 -0.17 -5.70 22.48
CA ARG A 127 -1.28 -6.08 21.59
C ARG A 127 -0.73 -6.55 20.24
N GLU A 128 -0.30 -7.80 20.20
CA GLU A 128 -0.20 -8.53 18.94
C GLU A 128 -1.59 -8.55 18.29
N GLY A 129 -1.78 -7.81 17.20
CA GLY A 129 -3.03 -7.83 16.41
C GLY A 129 -3.79 -6.52 16.24
N GLY A 130 -3.23 -5.37 16.63
CA GLY A 130 -3.85 -4.07 16.31
C GLY A 130 -3.90 -3.80 14.79
N PRO A 131 -4.95 -3.12 14.26
CA PRO A 131 -4.94 -2.69 12.88
C PRO A 131 -3.74 -1.76 12.66
N GLY A 132 -3.03 -1.96 11.55
CA GLY A 132 -1.93 -1.06 11.22
C GLY A 132 -2.57 0.26 10.80
N LEU A 133 -2.13 1.37 11.40
CA LEU A 133 -2.51 2.69 10.93
C LEU A 133 -1.98 2.89 9.51
N ASP A 134 -2.86 3.34 8.62
CA ASP A 134 -2.46 3.86 7.32
C ASP A 134 -2.86 5.34 7.23
N VAL A 135 -1.89 6.21 6.93
CA VAL A 135 -2.10 7.66 6.81
C VAL A 135 -1.88 8.05 5.36
N HIS A 136 -2.96 8.41 4.67
CA HIS A 136 -2.89 8.89 3.30
C HIS A 136 -3.01 10.39 3.27
N ALA A 137 -1.88 11.06 3.16
CA ALA A 137 -1.85 12.52 3.16
C ALA A 137 -2.42 13.15 1.90
N LEU A 138 -2.37 12.51 0.74
CA LEU A 138 -2.45 13.22 -0.53
C LEU A 138 -3.61 12.75 -1.41
N SER A 139 -4.86 12.88 -0.95
CA SER A 139 -6.02 12.57 -1.80
C SER A 139 -6.71 13.86 -2.28
N LYS A 140 -7.01 13.93 -3.58
CA LYS A 140 -7.76 15.04 -4.22
C LYS A 140 -7.27 16.45 -3.83
N GLY A 141 -5.98 16.75 -3.99
CA GLY A 141 -5.39 18.10 -3.88
C GLY A 141 -5.34 18.75 -2.50
N ASP A 142 -6.26 18.40 -1.60
CA ASP A 142 -6.40 19.04 -0.28
C ASP A 142 -6.89 18.13 0.86
N LYS A 143 -6.96 16.80 0.66
CA LYS A 143 -7.51 15.90 1.69
C LYS A 143 -6.50 14.91 2.23
N LEU A 144 -6.45 14.81 3.55
CA LEU A 144 -5.76 13.82 4.35
C LEU A 144 -6.78 12.77 4.83
N LYS A 145 -6.50 11.49 4.62
CA LYS A 145 -7.30 10.37 5.13
C LYS A 145 -6.50 9.56 6.15
N LEU A 146 -7.13 9.29 7.28
CA LEU A 146 -6.62 8.41 8.33
C LEU A 146 -7.43 7.12 8.28
N ILE A 147 -6.79 5.98 8.02
CA ILE A 147 -7.44 4.67 7.93
C ILE A 147 -7.00 3.83 9.13
N ASP A 148 -7.99 3.28 9.82
CA ASP A 148 -7.84 2.47 11.04
C ASP A 148 -7.00 3.17 12.12
N ALA A 149 -7.18 4.49 12.23
CA ALA A 149 -6.44 5.33 13.15
C ALA A 149 -7.08 5.35 14.55
N PRO A 150 -6.31 5.06 15.61
CA PRO A 150 -6.77 5.22 16.97
C PRO A 150 -7.35 6.63 17.23
N GLU A 151 -8.37 6.70 18.08
CA GLU A 151 -9.11 7.95 18.29
C GLU A 151 -8.25 9.08 18.85
N ASP A 152 -7.33 8.76 19.75
CA ASP A 152 -6.34 9.67 20.33
C ASP A 152 -5.43 10.25 19.24
N LEU A 153 -4.88 9.41 18.37
CA LEU A 153 -4.06 9.88 17.26
C LEU A 153 -4.87 10.73 16.28
N ARG A 154 -6.08 10.30 15.94
CA ARG A 154 -6.98 11.05 15.07
C ARG A 154 -7.26 12.45 15.64
N LYS A 155 -7.55 12.55 16.95
CA LYS A 155 -7.73 13.84 17.63
C LYS A 155 -6.47 14.70 17.57
N ALA A 156 -5.29 14.12 17.80
CA ALA A 156 -4.03 14.85 17.72
C ALA A 156 -3.75 15.40 16.30
N VAL A 157 -4.06 14.63 15.26
CA VAL A 157 -3.90 15.07 13.86
C VAL A 157 -4.89 16.19 13.50
N ILE A 158 -6.13 16.13 14.00
CA ILE A 158 -7.13 17.20 13.80
C ILE A 158 -6.69 18.48 14.52
N ASP A 159 -6.22 18.35 15.77
CA ASP A 159 -5.74 19.47 16.59
C ASP A 159 -4.53 20.16 15.94
N ILE A 160 -3.54 19.42 15.42
CA ILE A 160 -2.41 20.06 14.74
C ILE A 160 -2.83 20.76 13.44
N ALA A 161 -3.77 20.18 12.67
CA ALA A 161 -4.33 20.85 11.49
C ALA A 161 -5.05 22.16 11.86
N GLY A 162 -5.73 22.19 13.00
CA GLY A 162 -6.35 23.40 13.55
C GLY A 162 -5.30 24.45 13.93
N ARG A 163 -4.26 24.06 14.68
CA ARG A 163 -3.18 24.96 15.13
C ARG A 163 -2.36 25.55 14.00
N THR A 164 -2.17 24.81 12.90
CA THR A 164 -1.49 25.33 11.70
C THR A 164 -2.39 26.19 10.81
N GLY A 165 -3.66 26.38 11.19
CA GLY A 165 -4.65 27.11 10.39
C GLY A 165 -5.04 26.39 9.10
N MET A 166 -4.70 25.11 8.98
CA MET A 166 -4.96 24.33 7.77
C MET A 166 -6.26 23.53 7.84
N LEU A 167 -6.90 23.40 8.98
CA LEU A 167 -8.16 22.67 9.09
C LEU A 167 -9.31 23.45 8.44
N GLN A 168 -9.83 22.96 7.31
CA GLN A 168 -11.06 23.48 6.73
C GLN A 168 -12.29 22.71 7.21
N ARG A 169 -12.21 21.38 7.23
CA ARG A 169 -13.29 20.50 7.69
C ARG A 169 -12.73 19.13 8.06
N HIS A 170 -13.41 18.40 8.93
CA HIS A 170 -13.12 16.99 9.16
C HIS A 170 -14.41 16.20 9.35
N GLN A 171 -14.41 14.92 8.98
CA GLN A 171 -15.58 14.05 9.05
C GLN A 171 -15.20 12.56 8.99
N PRO A 172 -16.04 11.64 9.50
CA PRO A 172 -15.96 10.24 9.14
C PRO A 172 -16.08 10.05 7.63
N TYR A 173 -15.29 9.14 7.06
CA TYR A 173 -15.38 8.80 5.65
C TYR A 173 -16.44 7.72 5.42
N GLN A 174 -17.53 8.10 4.77
CA GLN A 174 -18.66 7.20 4.53
C GLN A 174 -18.27 6.04 3.60
N GLY A 175 -18.81 4.85 3.90
CA GLY A 175 -18.71 3.67 3.04
C GLY A 175 -17.41 2.87 3.15
N ALA A 176 -16.47 3.24 4.04
CA ALA A 176 -15.21 2.50 4.19
C ALA A 176 -14.78 2.19 5.64
N GLY A 177 -15.74 1.93 6.53
CA GLY A 177 -15.46 1.53 7.92
C GLY A 177 -14.74 2.64 8.73
N ASP A 178 -13.75 2.27 9.53
CA ASP A 178 -12.95 3.20 10.36
C ASP A 178 -11.94 3.99 9.49
N ALA A 179 -12.47 4.88 8.66
CA ALA A 179 -11.69 5.84 7.90
C ALA A 179 -12.19 7.25 8.22
N TYR A 180 -11.27 8.20 8.34
CA TYR A 180 -11.54 9.58 8.69
C TYR A 180 -10.92 10.52 7.68
N GLU A 181 -11.66 11.53 7.23
CA GLU A 181 -11.21 12.50 6.24
C GLU A 181 -11.06 13.87 6.87
N ILE A 182 -9.90 14.48 6.65
CA ILE A 182 -9.57 15.85 7.02
C ILE A 182 -9.35 16.62 5.72
N LYS A 183 -10.20 17.62 5.47
CA LYS A 183 -10.04 18.57 4.37
C LYS A 183 -9.20 19.74 4.87
N LEU A 184 -8.10 19.99 4.18
CA LEU A 184 -7.20 21.09 4.45
C LEU A 184 -7.61 22.33 3.65
N LEU A 185 -7.27 23.50 4.18
CA LEU A 185 -7.49 24.78 3.53
C LEU A 185 -6.54 24.94 2.34
N GLY A 186 -7.07 25.41 1.21
CA GLY A 186 -6.31 25.60 -0.03
C GLY A 186 -6.01 24.28 -0.74
N TYR A 187 -4.88 24.21 -1.44
CA TYR A 187 -4.42 23.01 -2.16
C TYR A 187 -2.99 22.64 -1.77
N PRO A 188 -2.75 22.22 -0.52
CA PRO A 188 -1.39 22.02 0.00
C PRO A 188 -0.59 20.96 -0.78
N TRP A 189 -1.28 20.03 -1.47
CA TRP A 189 -0.64 19.00 -2.27
C TRP A 189 -0.29 19.46 -3.70
N HIS A 190 -0.75 20.66 -4.08
CA HIS A 190 -0.41 21.35 -5.32
C HIS A 190 0.07 22.78 -5.07
N ALA A 191 0.64 23.02 -3.89
CA ALA A 191 1.06 24.34 -3.44
C ALA A 191 2.11 24.95 -4.39
N ARG A 192 2.05 26.28 -4.57
CA ARG A 192 3.02 27.05 -5.35
C ARG A 192 3.48 28.26 -4.55
N GLY A 193 4.72 28.72 -4.77
CA GLY A 193 5.25 29.89 -4.08
C GLY A 193 5.22 29.74 -2.54
N GLY A 194 4.75 30.77 -1.83
CA GLY A 194 4.71 30.79 -0.36
C GLY A 194 3.89 29.67 0.29
N ASP A 195 2.85 29.18 -0.39
CA ASP A 195 2.00 28.09 0.10
C ASP A 195 2.79 26.78 0.29
N THR A 196 3.90 26.61 -0.44
CA THR A 196 4.77 25.43 -0.29
C THR A 196 5.37 25.36 1.11
N MET A 197 5.68 26.49 1.73
CA MET A 197 6.26 26.54 3.07
C MET A 197 5.20 26.23 4.14
N VAL A 198 3.96 26.64 3.91
CA VAL A 198 2.82 26.30 4.78
C VAL A 198 2.56 24.80 4.74
N ALA A 199 2.48 24.21 3.54
CA ALA A 199 2.31 22.77 3.37
C ALA A 199 3.45 21.98 4.03
N ARG A 200 4.71 22.38 3.81
CA ARG A 200 5.88 21.74 4.44
C ARG A 200 5.85 21.82 5.96
N ARG A 201 5.50 22.99 6.53
CA ARG A 201 5.40 23.15 7.99
C ARG A 201 4.33 22.24 8.59
N PHE A 202 3.21 22.05 7.91
CA PHE A 202 2.18 21.11 8.34
C PHE A 202 2.64 19.66 8.24
N VAL A 203 3.29 19.26 7.15
CA VAL A 203 3.83 17.90 7.01
C VAL A 203 4.85 17.60 8.13
N LEU A 204 5.73 18.55 8.47
CA LEU A 204 6.66 18.40 9.60
C LEU A 204 5.93 18.28 10.94
N ALA A 205 4.90 19.09 11.17
CA ALA A 205 4.11 19.02 12.40
C ALA A 205 3.34 17.68 12.50
N LEU A 206 2.80 17.20 11.38
CA LEU A 206 2.16 15.89 11.28
C LEU A 206 3.13 14.76 11.62
N MET A 207 4.35 14.79 11.08
CA MET A 207 5.38 13.80 11.42
C MET A 207 5.70 13.83 12.92
N GLY A 208 5.85 15.01 13.52
CA GLY A 208 6.07 15.13 14.97
C GLY A 208 4.93 14.57 15.82
N VAL A 209 3.67 14.73 15.39
CA VAL A 209 2.51 14.12 16.05
C VAL A 209 2.53 12.60 15.92
N LEU A 210 2.84 12.07 14.74
CA LEU A 210 2.95 10.62 14.53
C LEU A 210 4.03 10.04 15.45
N GLU A 211 5.24 10.60 15.41
CA GLU A 211 6.37 10.14 16.23
C GLU A 211 6.07 10.27 17.74
N GLY A 212 5.51 11.40 18.17
CA GLY A 212 5.13 11.63 19.57
C GLY A 212 4.06 10.66 20.09
N ASN A 213 3.26 10.07 19.19
CA ASN A 213 2.28 9.04 19.52
C ASN A 213 2.82 7.61 19.30
N GLY A 214 4.12 7.46 19.05
CA GLY A 214 4.77 6.16 18.84
C GLY A 214 4.57 5.57 17.44
N TRP A 215 4.30 6.40 16.43
CA TRP A 215 4.17 5.98 15.04
C TRP A 215 5.37 6.44 14.22
N SER A 216 5.97 5.52 13.48
CA SER A 216 7.02 5.82 12.50
C SER A 216 6.50 5.62 11.08
N VAL A 217 6.96 6.43 10.15
CA VAL A 217 6.66 6.25 8.72
C VAL A 217 7.29 4.93 8.24
N TYR A 218 6.45 4.02 7.74
CA TYR A 218 6.88 2.71 7.23
C TYR A 218 7.36 2.77 5.79
N ALA A 219 6.55 3.36 4.91
CA ALA A 219 6.82 3.52 3.49
C ALA A 219 5.99 4.68 2.95
N SER A 220 6.41 5.26 1.83
CA SER A 220 5.61 6.20 1.04
C SER A 220 5.26 5.53 -0.28
N ILE A 221 4.05 4.98 -0.39
CA ILE A 221 3.59 4.29 -1.60
C ILE A 221 2.74 5.27 -2.42
N ASP A 222 3.28 5.72 -3.55
CA ASP A 222 2.51 6.43 -4.57
C ASP A 222 2.28 5.49 -5.75
N GLN A 223 1.02 5.13 -6.00
CA GLN A 223 0.65 4.28 -7.12
C GLN A 223 0.11 5.15 -8.24
N ILE A 224 0.96 5.43 -9.23
CA ILE A 224 0.59 6.13 -10.45
C ILE A 224 -0.01 5.11 -11.42
N VAL A 225 -1.28 5.26 -11.75
CA VAL A 225 -1.91 4.50 -12.84
C VAL A 225 -1.59 5.22 -14.14
N ALA A 226 -0.95 4.52 -15.09
CA ALA A 226 -0.67 5.09 -16.41
C ALA A 226 -2.01 5.45 -17.11
N PRO A 227 -2.10 6.61 -17.80
CA PRO A 227 -3.25 6.92 -18.65
C PRO A 227 -3.38 5.92 -19.80
N GLU A 228 -4.58 5.77 -20.36
CA GLU A 228 -4.91 4.83 -21.45
C GLU A 228 -4.04 4.95 -22.72
N ASP A 229 -3.32 6.06 -22.88
CA ASP A 229 -2.49 6.37 -24.05
C ASP A 229 -1.08 5.80 -23.95
N GLY A 230 -0.95 4.46 -23.88
CA GLY A 230 0.23 3.68 -24.32
C GLY A 230 1.64 4.06 -23.81
N ALA A 231 1.77 5.00 -22.89
CA ALA A 231 3.04 5.48 -22.39
C ALA A 231 3.39 4.70 -21.12
N THR A 232 4.14 3.61 -21.31
CA THR A 232 4.74 2.83 -20.24
C THR A 232 5.65 3.74 -19.40
N SER A 233 5.16 4.18 -18.24
CA SER A 233 6.01 4.75 -17.19
C SER A 233 5.98 3.81 -16.00
N THR A 234 6.73 2.72 -16.11
CA THR A 234 7.15 1.95 -14.95
C THR A 234 8.12 2.82 -14.16
N ARG A 235 7.65 3.47 -13.09
CA ARG A 235 8.54 4.05 -12.09
C ARG A 235 8.30 3.32 -10.79
N GLY A 236 9.33 2.57 -10.41
CA GLY A 236 9.34 1.67 -9.28
C GLY A 236 9.04 2.35 -7.96
N ILE A 237 8.64 1.50 -7.03
CA ILE A 237 8.56 1.74 -5.59
C ILE A 237 9.89 2.36 -5.15
N VAL A 238 9.84 3.55 -4.53
CA VAL A 238 10.99 4.15 -3.83
C VAL A 238 11.09 3.54 -2.44
#